data_AF-A0A929IP34-F1
#
_entry.id   AF-A0A929IP34-F1
#
_cell.length_a   1.000
_cell.length_b   1.000
_cell.length_c   1.000
_cell.angle_alpha   90.00
_cell.angle_beta   90.00
_cell.angle_gamma   90.00
#
_symmetry.space_group_name_H-M   'P 1'
#
loop_
_entity.id
_entity.type
_entity.pdbx_description
1 polymer ?
#
loop_
_entity_poly.entity_id
_entity_poly.type
_entity_poly.pdbx_seq_one_letter_code
_entity_poly.pdbx_strand_id
1 'polypeptide(L)'
;MLAATGLARADTTDQKWQETVRVAKTGDHCVNDSNCFNRYHFAILPVATAKPGQMVVFETRDALDSDLKLDSVPADVTAIDLNLVHPMTGPVHIEGAKRGDVLVVELIDIAPDEYGYTVIVPGFGFLRDIYTEPYVVNWKLTRLAATSAEMPGVRVPMAAFMGSVGVLPGEPEVKAWLARETKLGEVGGVALPPQPVGALPADVCGPEGSGKDLCLRTIPPRENGGNMDVQQMQIGTRLLLPCFIDGCGLFVGDVHYAQGDGEVSGTAIEMGAVVTVRTSILKGKGKDITSPHYEGEAQLKSIAPANFYATVGMPLKASGVIPPTHSYIDGERIGSLENLSEDLSLAARAALIDMIAYIQREHGLNPEQAYILSSVAVDLVIGQVVDVPNYTVSAILDLDVFEEGAK
;
A
#
# COMPACT_ATOMS: atom_id res chain seq x y z
N MET A 1 24.91 -24.23 9.60
CA MET A 1 24.64 -25.45 8.80
C MET A 1 23.17 -25.79 9.01
N LEU A 2 22.34 -25.59 7.96
CA LEU A 2 20.88 -25.82 7.82
C LEU A 2 19.96 -25.20 8.91
N ALA A 3 18.95 -24.39 8.61
CA ALA A 3 18.06 -24.45 7.47
C ALA A 3 17.60 -23.05 7.02
N ALA A 4 18.08 -22.62 5.85
CA ALA A 4 17.24 -21.81 4.98
C ALA A 4 16.21 -22.79 4.40
N THR A 5 15.09 -22.98 5.11
CA THR A 5 13.90 -23.50 4.45
C THR A 5 13.48 -22.42 3.47
N GLY A 6 14.07 -22.47 2.27
CA GLY A 6 13.52 -21.78 1.13
C GLY A 6 12.08 -22.26 1.04
N LEU A 7 11.13 -21.41 1.45
CA LEU A 7 9.81 -21.46 0.89
C LEU A 7 10.05 -21.53 -0.60
N ALA A 8 9.63 -22.63 -1.22
CA ALA A 8 9.56 -22.69 -2.66
C ALA A 8 8.69 -21.50 -3.04
N ARG A 9 9.33 -20.43 -3.53
CA ARG A 9 8.61 -19.38 -4.22
C ARG A 9 7.91 -20.10 -5.35
N ALA A 10 6.59 -20.01 -5.38
CA ALA A 10 5.79 -20.63 -6.42
C ALA A 10 6.04 -19.84 -7.71
N ASP A 11 7.23 -19.99 -8.28
CA ASP A 11 7.51 -19.52 -9.63
C ASP A 11 6.73 -20.43 -10.57
N THR A 12 5.63 -19.88 -11.09
CA THR A 12 4.73 -20.59 -12.00
C THR A 12 4.91 -20.13 -13.45
N THR A 13 5.92 -19.30 -13.72
CA THR A 13 6.10 -18.65 -15.03
C THR A 13 6.43 -19.62 -16.16
N ASP A 14 6.98 -20.80 -15.85
CA ASP A 14 7.34 -21.84 -16.82
C ASP A 14 6.22 -22.87 -17.07
N GLN A 15 5.11 -22.79 -16.33
CA GLN A 15 4.00 -23.74 -16.41
C GLN A 15 3.09 -23.46 -17.60
N LYS A 16 3.24 -24.22 -18.69
CA LYS A 16 2.48 -24.03 -19.95
C LYS A 16 1.21 -24.88 -20.09
N TRP A 17 0.94 -25.76 -19.12
CA TRP A 17 -0.17 -26.71 -19.20
C TRP A 17 -1.49 -26.15 -18.65
N GLN A 18 -1.45 -25.04 -17.90
CA GLN A 18 -2.64 -24.37 -17.37
C GLN A 18 -3.09 -23.24 -18.29
N GLU A 19 -4.40 -23.14 -18.51
CA GLU A 19 -5.01 -22.00 -19.17
C GLU A 19 -5.11 -20.83 -18.17
N THR A 20 -4.46 -19.71 -18.48
CA THR A 20 -4.44 -18.50 -17.64
C THR A 20 -5.19 -17.35 -18.30
N VAL A 21 -5.93 -16.56 -17.53
CA VAL A 21 -6.45 -15.25 -17.99
C VAL A 21 -5.38 -14.21 -17.74
N ARG A 22 -4.82 -13.62 -18.79
CA ARG A 22 -3.75 -12.62 -18.69
C ARG A 22 -4.28 -11.23 -19.00
N VAL A 23 -4.18 -10.32 -18.05
CA VAL A 23 -4.46 -8.89 -18.20
C VAL A 23 -3.11 -8.20 -18.36
N ALA A 24 -2.70 -8.03 -19.62
CA ALA A 24 -1.38 -7.51 -19.97
C ALA A 24 -1.33 -5.98 -19.86
N LYS A 25 -0.16 -5.47 -19.50
CA LYS A 25 0.18 -4.05 -19.48
C LYS A 25 0.50 -3.63 -20.91
N THR A 26 -0.11 -2.56 -21.40
CA THR A 26 0.12 -2.04 -22.76
C THR A 26 0.43 -0.55 -22.78
N GLY A 27 1.41 -0.12 -23.57
CA GLY A 27 1.86 1.27 -23.58
C GLY A 27 2.62 1.70 -22.32
N ASP A 28 3.15 2.92 -22.34
CA ASP A 28 4.08 3.41 -21.32
C ASP A 28 3.38 3.91 -20.06
N HIS A 29 2.17 4.47 -20.19
CA HIS A 29 1.36 4.97 -19.07
C HIS A 29 -0.06 4.37 -19.06
N CYS A 30 -0.76 4.49 -17.93
CA CYS A 30 -2.14 4.01 -17.74
C CYS A 30 -3.12 4.56 -18.79
N VAL A 31 -2.95 5.81 -19.23
CA VAL A 31 -3.78 6.43 -20.27
C VAL A 31 -3.67 5.74 -21.64
N ASN A 32 -2.58 5.01 -21.87
CA ASN A 32 -2.33 4.26 -23.11
C ASN A 32 -2.73 2.78 -23.00
N ASP A 33 -3.32 2.38 -21.87
CA ASP A 33 -3.61 1.00 -21.55
C ASP A 33 -5.12 0.79 -21.32
N SER A 34 -5.76 0.03 -22.22
CA SER A 34 -7.19 -0.27 -22.07
C SER A 34 -7.50 -1.15 -20.86
N ASN A 35 -6.49 -1.78 -20.26
CA ASN A 35 -6.62 -2.60 -19.05
C ASN A 35 -6.37 -1.82 -17.76
N CYS A 36 -6.12 -0.50 -17.86
CA CYS A 36 -5.78 0.33 -16.72
C CYS A 36 -6.88 1.36 -16.40
N PHE A 37 -7.11 1.59 -15.11
CA PHE A 37 -7.98 2.64 -14.60
C PHE A 37 -7.44 3.19 -13.27
N ASN A 38 -7.83 4.40 -12.86
CA ASN A 38 -7.30 5.02 -11.63
C ASN A 38 -8.37 5.67 -10.74
N ARG A 39 -9.64 5.27 -10.93
CA ARG A 39 -10.78 5.70 -10.10
C ARG A 39 -11.68 4.53 -9.78
N TYR A 40 -12.32 4.54 -8.62
CA TYR A 40 -13.40 3.60 -8.34
C TYR A 40 -14.74 4.18 -8.79
N HIS A 41 -15.43 3.46 -9.67
CA HIS A 41 -16.77 3.78 -10.12
C HIS A 41 -17.50 2.51 -10.56
N PHE A 42 -18.79 2.39 -10.22
CA PHE A 42 -19.60 1.20 -10.50
C PHE A 42 -19.92 0.97 -11.99
N ALA A 43 -19.67 1.97 -12.84
CA ALA A 43 -19.86 1.90 -14.29
C ALA A 43 -18.61 1.44 -15.07
N ILE A 44 -17.48 1.19 -14.39
CA ILE A 44 -16.27 0.67 -15.03
C ILE A 44 -16.54 -0.78 -15.47
N LEU A 45 -16.31 -1.06 -16.74
CA LEU A 45 -16.57 -2.38 -17.33
C LEU A 45 -15.38 -3.32 -17.12
N PRO A 46 -15.62 -4.63 -16.93
CA PRO A 46 -14.54 -5.61 -16.90
C PRO A 46 -13.79 -5.69 -18.23
N VAL A 47 -12.48 -5.87 -18.16
CA VAL A 47 -11.59 -6.03 -19.34
C VAL A 47 -11.30 -7.50 -19.67
N ALA A 48 -11.56 -8.39 -18.72
CA ALA A 48 -11.44 -9.83 -18.90
C ALA A 48 -12.48 -10.59 -18.05
N THR A 49 -12.64 -11.88 -18.33
CA THR A 49 -13.48 -12.80 -17.56
C THR A 49 -12.68 -14.04 -17.19
N ALA A 50 -12.82 -14.50 -15.94
CA ALA A 50 -12.15 -15.69 -15.42
C ALA A 50 -13.12 -16.59 -14.67
N LYS A 51 -12.87 -17.90 -14.69
CA LYS A 51 -13.62 -18.87 -13.89
C LYS A 51 -13.02 -19.01 -12.50
N PRO A 52 -13.82 -19.29 -11.45
CA PRO A 52 -13.28 -19.71 -10.17
C PRO A 52 -12.29 -20.89 -10.34
N GLY A 53 -11.14 -20.82 -9.67
CA GLY A 53 -10.05 -21.77 -9.75
C GLY A 53 -9.07 -21.53 -10.91
N GLN A 54 -9.43 -20.71 -11.89
CA GLN A 54 -8.53 -20.32 -12.98
C GLN A 54 -7.50 -19.31 -12.48
N MET A 55 -6.25 -19.45 -12.95
CA MET A 55 -5.21 -18.46 -12.67
C MET A 55 -5.46 -17.19 -13.47
N VAL A 56 -5.32 -16.05 -12.80
CA VAL A 56 -5.36 -14.73 -13.42
C VAL A 56 -4.00 -14.06 -13.21
N VAL A 57 -3.42 -13.57 -14.30
CA VAL A 57 -2.12 -12.91 -14.32
C VAL A 57 -2.32 -11.44 -14.64
N PHE A 58 -1.95 -10.56 -13.71
CA PHE A 58 -1.99 -9.11 -13.86
C PHE A 58 -0.57 -8.60 -14.10
N GLU A 59 -0.36 -7.83 -15.17
CA GLU A 59 0.85 -7.02 -15.31
C GLU A 59 0.53 -5.61 -14.81
N THR A 60 1.23 -5.17 -13.77
CA THR A 60 0.97 -3.90 -13.08
C THR A 60 2.06 -2.87 -13.36
N ARG A 61 1.69 -1.61 -13.13
CA ARG A 61 2.59 -0.45 -13.10
C ARG A 61 2.92 -0.11 -11.64
N ASP A 62 3.94 0.71 -11.44
CA ASP A 62 4.18 1.32 -10.15
C ASP A 62 3.06 2.31 -9.77
N ALA A 63 2.97 2.61 -8.48
CA ALA A 63 1.90 3.41 -7.87
C ALA A 63 1.70 4.82 -8.48
N LEU A 64 2.78 5.40 -9.00
CA LEU A 64 2.82 6.79 -9.48
C LEU A 64 2.58 6.92 -10.99
N ASP A 65 2.50 5.81 -11.74
CA ASP A 65 2.49 5.81 -13.22
C ASP A 65 3.65 6.66 -13.80
N SER A 66 4.80 6.58 -13.15
CA SER A 66 5.90 7.56 -13.28
C SER A 66 6.96 7.15 -14.32
N ASP A 67 7.79 8.12 -14.72
CA ASP A 67 8.99 7.90 -15.55
C ASP A 67 10.27 7.70 -14.71
N LEU A 68 10.12 7.41 -13.40
CA LEU A 68 11.26 7.24 -12.52
C LEU A 68 12.10 6.02 -12.94
N LYS A 69 13.41 6.12 -12.73
CA LYS A 69 14.40 5.13 -13.14
C LYS A 69 15.65 5.23 -12.25
N LEU A 70 16.60 4.32 -12.42
CA LEU A 70 17.78 4.19 -11.54
C LEU A 70 18.67 5.44 -11.39
N ASP A 71 18.56 6.43 -12.28
CA ASP A 71 19.26 7.72 -12.21
C ASP A 71 18.35 8.91 -11.87
N SER A 72 17.11 8.65 -11.43
CA SER A 72 16.16 9.67 -10.99
C SER A 72 16.65 10.40 -9.74
N VAL A 73 16.34 11.69 -9.68
CA VAL A 73 16.77 12.61 -8.62
C VAL A 73 15.57 13.24 -7.92
N PRO A 74 15.74 13.86 -6.73
CA PRO A 74 14.63 14.49 -6.01
C PRO A 74 13.80 15.51 -6.82
N ALA A 75 14.42 16.19 -7.80
CA ALA A 75 13.71 17.11 -8.69
C ALA A 75 12.66 16.40 -9.56
N ASP A 76 12.88 15.14 -9.93
CA ASP A 76 11.92 14.35 -10.71
C ASP A 76 10.68 14.00 -9.88
N VAL A 77 10.84 13.76 -8.58
CA VAL A 77 9.72 13.53 -7.63
C VAL A 77 8.78 14.73 -7.59
N THR A 78 9.32 15.94 -7.70
CA THR A 78 8.52 17.19 -7.66
C THR A 78 7.62 17.33 -8.89
N ALA A 79 7.97 16.69 -10.00
CA ALA A 79 7.23 16.72 -11.25
C ALA A 79 6.07 15.70 -11.32
N ILE A 80 5.93 14.83 -10.30
CA ILE A 80 4.94 13.75 -10.30
C ILE A 80 3.53 14.31 -10.10
N ASP A 81 2.61 13.90 -10.98
CA ASP A 81 1.18 14.21 -10.83
C ASP A 81 0.49 13.15 -9.97
N LEU A 82 0.38 13.44 -8.67
CA LEU A 82 -0.33 12.59 -7.71
C LEU A 82 -1.82 12.40 -8.02
N ASN A 83 -2.37 13.07 -9.02
CA ASN A 83 -3.73 12.86 -9.45
C ASN A 83 -3.90 11.59 -10.32
N LEU A 84 -2.82 11.12 -10.94
CA LEU A 84 -2.78 9.89 -11.74
C LEU A 84 -2.80 8.63 -10.87
N VAL A 85 -2.36 8.78 -9.63
CA VAL A 85 -2.31 7.75 -8.58
C VAL A 85 -3.71 7.24 -8.24
N HIS A 86 -3.95 5.92 -8.15
CA HIS A 86 -3.08 4.77 -8.47
C HIS A 86 -3.54 4.12 -9.78
N PRO A 87 -2.64 3.74 -10.71
CA PRO A 87 -3.00 2.96 -11.89
C PRO A 87 -3.28 1.49 -11.51
N MET A 88 -4.52 1.04 -11.66
CA MET A 88 -4.97 -0.32 -11.37
C MET A 88 -5.12 -1.15 -12.65
N THR A 89 -4.60 -2.37 -12.65
CA THR A 89 -4.82 -3.34 -13.72
C THR A 89 -6.10 -4.13 -13.48
N GLY A 90 -7.01 -4.12 -14.45
CA GLY A 90 -8.31 -4.81 -14.38
C GLY A 90 -9.44 -3.93 -14.93
N PRO A 91 -10.70 -4.14 -14.48
CA PRO A 91 -11.16 -5.18 -13.57
C PRO A 91 -11.47 -6.50 -14.29
N VAL A 92 -11.38 -7.62 -13.57
CA VAL A 92 -11.69 -8.96 -14.07
C VAL A 92 -13.03 -9.43 -13.50
N HIS A 93 -13.93 -9.85 -14.40
CA HIS A 93 -15.21 -10.46 -14.03
C HIS A 93 -15.00 -11.92 -13.62
N ILE A 94 -15.43 -12.30 -12.43
CA ILE A 94 -15.35 -13.70 -11.96
C ILE A 94 -16.69 -14.39 -12.19
N GLU A 95 -16.70 -15.38 -13.09
CA GLU A 95 -17.91 -16.08 -13.51
C GLU A 95 -18.67 -16.67 -12.31
N GLY A 96 -19.96 -16.37 -12.26
CA GLY A 96 -20.86 -16.87 -11.25
C GLY A 96 -20.78 -16.15 -9.90
N ALA A 97 -19.83 -15.24 -9.65
CA ALA A 97 -19.83 -14.42 -8.44
C ALA A 97 -20.98 -13.39 -8.47
N LYS A 98 -21.61 -13.15 -7.32
CA LYS A 98 -22.77 -12.27 -7.19
C LYS A 98 -22.55 -11.23 -6.09
N ARG A 99 -23.25 -10.10 -6.18
CA ARG A 99 -23.32 -9.17 -5.04
C ARG A 99 -23.74 -9.93 -3.76
N GLY A 100 -23.02 -9.69 -2.67
CA GLY A 100 -23.25 -10.38 -1.39
C GLY A 100 -22.53 -11.73 -1.25
N ASP A 101 -21.79 -12.17 -2.25
CA ASP A 101 -20.76 -13.20 -2.09
C ASP A 101 -19.47 -12.60 -1.50
N VAL A 102 -18.52 -13.46 -1.15
CA VAL A 102 -17.13 -13.08 -0.88
C VAL A 102 -16.24 -13.72 -1.93
N LEU A 103 -15.39 -12.91 -2.56
CA LEU A 103 -14.33 -13.36 -3.44
C LEU A 103 -13.10 -13.68 -2.58
N VAL A 104 -12.64 -14.93 -2.64
CA VAL A 104 -11.34 -15.31 -2.07
C VAL A 104 -10.30 -15.18 -3.17
N VAL A 105 -9.25 -14.39 -2.92
CA VAL A 105 -8.11 -14.17 -3.82
C VAL A 105 -6.87 -14.77 -3.16
N GLU A 106 -6.41 -15.89 -3.69
CA GLU A 106 -5.17 -16.56 -3.28
C GLU A 106 -4.00 -15.97 -4.08
N LEU A 107 -3.01 -15.37 -3.39
CA LEU A 107 -1.81 -14.83 -4.04
C LEU A 107 -0.81 -15.96 -4.32
N ILE A 108 -0.55 -16.23 -5.58
CA ILE A 108 0.27 -17.37 -6.03
C ILE A 108 1.72 -16.97 -6.26
N ASP A 109 1.97 -15.89 -7.00
CA ASP A 109 3.32 -15.40 -7.28
C ASP A 109 3.32 -13.90 -7.54
N ILE A 110 4.47 -13.27 -7.29
CA ILE A 110 4.81 -11.92 -7.71
C ILE A 110 6.20 -11.98 -8.34
N ALA A 111 6.29 -11.67 -9.63
CA ALA A 111 7.57 -11.37 -10.27
C ALA A 111 7.79 -9.85 -10.22
N PRO A 112 8.82 -9.36 -9.53
CA PRO A 112 9.11 -7.93 -9.45
C PRO A 112 9.66 -7.43 -10.79
N ASP A 113 9.48 -6.14 -11.08
CA ASP A 113 10.29 -5.45 -12.09
C ASP A 113 11.77 -5.40 -11.65
N GLU A 114 12.66 -4.90 -12.51
CA GLU A 114 14.09 -4.76 -12.20
C GLU A 114 14.41 -3.46 -11.42
N TYR A 115 13.47 -2.52 -11.42
CA TYR A 115 13.57 -1.20 -10.80
C TYR A 115 12.40 -0.94 -9.85
N GLY A 116 12.69 -0.27 -8.74
CA GLY A 116 11.68 0.34 -7.88
C GLY A 116 12.21 1.59 -7.19
N TYR A 117 11.33 2.27 -6.47
CA TYR A 117 11.68 3.51 -5.76
C TYR A 117 11.00 3.58 -4.40
N THR A 118 11.57 4.40 -3.52
CA THR A 118 10.87 4.95 -2.36
C THR A 118 11.09 6.44 -2.36
N VAL A 119 10.02 7.22 -2.14
CA VAL A 119 10.06 8.68 -2.24
C VAL A 119 9.53 9.36 -0.99
N ILE A 120 10.04 10.56 -0.74
CA ILE A 120 9.41 11.55 0.12
C ILE A 120 8.74 12.56 -0.79
N VAL A 121 7.41 12.66 -0.73
CA VAL A 121 6.65 13.68 -1.44
C VAL A 121 6.27 14.79 -0.46
N PRO A 122 6.66 16.05 -0.69
CA PRO A 122 6.33 17.16 0.20
C PRO A 122 4.83 17.24 0.52
N GLY A 123 4.50 17.32 1.82
CA GLY A 123 3.12 17.37 2.29
C GLY A 123 2.41 16.01 2.40
N PHE A 124 3.11 14.90 2.12
CA PHE A 124 2.59 13.54 2.23
C PHE A 124 3.46 12.67 3.16
N GLY A 125 2.90 11.55 3.62
CA GLY A 125 3.52 10.66 4.60
C GLY A 125 3.19 11.01 6.06
N PHE A 126 3.66 10.14 6.95
CA PHE A 126 3.34 10.20 8.37
C PHE A 126 4.05 11.37 9.05
N LEU A 127 5.33 11.60 8.74
CA LEU A 127 6.15 12.70 9.28
C LEU A 127 6.29 13.88 8.29
N ARG A 128 5.25 14.18 7.51
CA ARG A 128 5.20 15.25 6.49
C ARG A 128 5.51 16.66 6.99
N ASP A 129 5.42 16.88 8.30
CA ASP A 129 5.77 18.12 8.99
C ASP A 129 7.26 18.25 9.33
N ILE A 130 8.00 17.14 9.29
CA ILE A 130 9.45 17.06 9.55
C ILE A 130 10.21 16.94 8.23
N TYR A 131 9.73 16.08 7.34
CA TYR A 131 10.34 15.82 6.03
C TYR A 131 9.57 16.57 4.94
N THR A 132 9.97 17.82 4.71
CA THR A 132 9.24 18.75 3.83
C THR A 132 9.82 18.86 2.42
N GLU A 133 11.02 18.33 2.21
CA GLU A 133 11.72 18.37 0.92
C GLU A 133 11.56 17.04 0.18
N PRO A 134 11.51 17.07 -1.17
CA PRO A 134 11.44 15.85 -1.94
C PRO A 134 12.72 15.02 -1.78
N TYR A 135 12.59 13.70 -1.80
CA TYR A 135 13.71 12.78 -1.78
C TYR A 135 13.34 11.50 -2.52
N VAL A 136 14.34 10.79 -3.05
CA VAL A 136 14.17 9.49 -3.71
C VAL A 136 15.34 8.58 -3.38
N VAL A 137 15.02 7.30 -3.17
CA VAL A 137 15.98 6.20 -3.20
C VAL A 137 15.58 5.28 -4.34
N ASN A 138 16.51 5.06 -5.26
CA ASN A 138 16.32 4.17 -6.40
C ASN A 138 16.84 2.77 -6.07
N TRP A 139 16.00 1.76 -6.28
CA TRP A 139 16.29 0.37 -5.92
C TRP A 139 16.49 -0.49 -7.17
N LYS A 140 17.57 -1.27 -7.16
CA LYS A 140 17.75 -2.42 -8.05
C LYS A 140 17.08 -3.62 -7.43
N LEU A 141 16.11 -4.19 -8.13
CA LEU A 141 15.28 -5.27 -7.63
C LEU A 141 15.69 -6.60 -8.25
N THR A 142 15.68 -7.63 -7.41
CA THR A 142 15.77 -9.03 -7.84
C THR A 142 14.73 -9.80 -7.05
N ARG A 143 14.49 -11.08 -7.34
CA ARG A 143 13.70 -11.88 -6.40
C ARG A 143 14.38 -11.96 -5.00
N LEU A 144 15.68 -11.75 -4.85
CA LEU A 144 16.37 -11.99 -3.56
C LEU A 144 16.41 -10.79 -2.61
N ALA A 145 16.70 -9.60 -3.14
CA ALA A 145 16.68 -8.35 -2.39
C ALA A 145 16.67 -7.12 -3.31
N ALA A 146 16.27 -6.01 -2.71
CA ALA A 146 16.46 -4.65 -3.19
C ALA A 146 17.77 -4.08 -2.64
N THR A 147 18.54 -3.40 -3.49
CA THR A 147 19.77 -2.69 -3.13
C THR A 147 19.81 -1.34 -3.83
N SER A 148 20.46 -0.35 -3.22
CA SER A 148 20.54 1.01 -3.75
C SER A 148 21.96 1.53 -3.66
N ALA A 149 22.39 2.33 -4.65
CA ALA A 149 23.70 2.99 -4.59
C ALA A 149 23.68 4.18 -3.60
N GLU A 150 22.50 4.73 -3.35
CA GLU A 150 22.25 5.81 -2.41
C GLU A 150 22.33 5.34 -0.96
N MET A 151 22.08 4.06 -0.68
CA MET A 151 22.23 3.46 0.66
C MET A 151 23.15 2.22 0.63
N PRO A 152 24.47 2.38 0.43
CA PRO A 152 25.41 1.28 0.41
C PRO A 152 25.38 0.47 1.71
N GLY A 153 25.43 -0.86 1.61
CA GLY A 153 25.36 -1.76 2.75
C GLY A 153 23.94 -2.03 3.28
N VAL A 154 22.91 -1.42 2.67
CA VAL A 154 21.50 -1.78 2.91
C VAL A 154 21.02 -2.76 1.84
N ARG A 155 20.43 -3.86 2.29
CA ARG A 155 19.89 -4.94 1.46
C ARG A 155 18.53 -5.40 2.01
N VAL A 156 17.45 -4.92 1.41
CA VAL A 156 16.08 -5.24 1.86
C VAL A 156 15.60 -6.53 1.21
N PRO A 157 15.25 -7.59 1.95
CA PRO A 157 14.75 -8.83 1.37
C PRO A 157 13.39 -8.63 0.69
N MET A 158 13.12 -9.39 -0.38
CA MET A 158 11.80 -9.35 -1.01
C MET A 158 10.73 -9.90 -0.07
N ALA A 159 9.76 -9.05 0.23
CA ALA A 159 8.62 -9.31 1.10
C ALA A 159 7.31 -8.89 0.38
N ALA A 160 7.26 -9.14 -0.92
CA ALA A 160 6.30 -8.49 -1.80
C ALA A 160 4.85 -8.91 -1.58
N PHE A 161 3.96 -7.94 -1.80
CA PHE A 161 2.51 -8.08 -1.70
C PHE A 161 1.82 -7.06 -2.60
N MET A 162 0.49 -7.17 -2.75
CA MET A 162 -0.32 -6.19 -3.48
C MET A 162 -0.75 -5.10 -2.50
N GLY A 163 -0.16 -3.90 -2.56
CA GLY A 163 -0.57 -2.74 -1.77
C GLY A 163 -2.03 -2.37 -2.06
N SER A 164 -2.38 -2.39 -3.35
CA SER A 164 -3.76 -2.25 -3.81
C SER A 164 -4.31 -3.49 -4.50
N VAL A 165 -5.26 -4.15 -3.83
CA VAL A 165 -6.06 -5.25 -4.37
C VAL A 165 -7.49 -5.12 -3.89
N GLY A 166 -8.44 -5.26 -4.82
CA GLY A 166 -9.83 -5.00 -4.47
C GLY A 166 -10.83 -5.48 -5.50
N VAL A 167 -12.09 -5.20 -5.21
CA VAL A 167 -13.24 -5.44 -6.09
C VAL A 167 -13.94 -4.14 -6.41
N LEU A 168 -14.59 -4.04 -7.56
CA LEU A 168 -15.34 -2.82 -7.92
C LEU A 168 -16.51 -2.59 -6.95
N PRO A 169 -16.72 -1.35 -6.51
CA PRO A 169 -17.88 -1.00 -5.69
C PRO A 169 -19.17 -0.96 -6.50
N GLY A 170 -20.30 -1.09 -5.82
CA GLY A 170 -21.61 -0.76 -6.38
C GLY A 170 -21.96 0.71 -6.18
N GLU A 171 -23.04 1.16 -6.81
CA GLU A 171 -23.56 2.53 -6.63
C GLU A 171 -23.86 2.91 -5.17
N PRO A 172 -24.47 2.04 -4.33
CA PRO A 172 -24.71 2.36 -2.93
C PRO A 172 -23.42 2.64 -2.16
N GLU A 173 -22.37 1.84 -2.41
CA GLU A 173 -21.07 1.98 -1.76
C GLU A 173 -20.40 3.29 -2.16
N VAL A 174 -20.31 3.57 -3.47
CA VAL A 174 -19.73 4.83 -3.98
C VAL A 174 -20.40 6.05 -3.34
N LYS A 175 -21.74 6.08 -3.28
CA LYS A 175 -22.48 7.18 -2.68
C LYS A 175 -22.22 7.32 -1.18
N ALA A 176 -22.18 6.21 -0.45
CA ALA A 176 -21.95 6.22 0.99
C ALA A 176 -20.53 6.71 1.33
N TRP A 177 -19.54 6.24 0.59
CA TRP A 177 -18.14 6.60 0.78
C TRP A 177 -17.88 8.07 0.44
N LEU A 178 -18.39 8.53 -0.70
CA LEU A 178 -18.33 9.94 -1.06
C LEU A 178 -18.93 10.81 0.02
N ALA A 179 -20.15 10.48 0.49
CA ALA A 179 -20.84 11.30 1.47
C ALA A 179 -20.10 11.42 2.81
N ARG A 180 -19.46 10.35 3.31
CA ARG A 180 -18.71 10.41 4.57
C ARG A 180 -17.37 11.14 4.42
N GLU A 181 -16.70 10.99 3.28
CA GLU A 181 -15.42 11.66 3.00
C GLU A 181 -15.62 13.15 2.72
N THR A 182 -16.68 13.53 2.00
CA THR A 182 -17.05 14.94 1.82
C THR A 182 -17.31 15.62 3.17
N LYS A 183 -18.10 15.00 4.05
CA LYS A 183 -18.36 15.54 5.40
C LYS A 183 -17.10 15.71 6.23
N LEU A 184 -16.14 14.78 6.12
CA LEU A 184 -14.85 14.90 6.79
C LEU A 184 -14.07 16.11 6.26
N GLY A 185 -14.03 16.28 4.93
CA GLY A 185 -13.41 17.44 4.28
C GLY A 185 -14.05 18.77 4.69
N GLU A 186 -15.38 18.83 4.80
CA GLU A 186 -16.14 20.04 5.20
C GLU A 186 -15.78 20.55 6.60
N VAL A 187 -15.31 19.67 7.50
CA VAL A 187 -14.84 20.05 8.84
C VAL A 187 -13.31 20.18 8.94
N GLY A 188 -12.61 20.20 7.81
CA GLY A 188 -11.17 20.40 7.73
C GLY A 188 -10.32 19.13 7.86
N GLY A 189 -10.95 17.95 7.94
CA GLY A 189 -10.22 16.69 7.86
C GLY A 189 -9.66 16.45 6.46
N VAL A 190 -8.59 15.64 6.36
CA VAL A 190 -7.99 15.32 5.07
C VAL A 190 -8.87 14.29 4.35
N ALA A 191 -9.43 14.70 3.21
CA ALA A 191 -10.17 13.83 2.29
C ALA A 191 -9.85 14.23 0.85
N LEU A 192 -9.87 13.26 -0.07
CA LEU A 192 -9.54 13.47 -1.48
C LEU A 192 -10.79 13.30 -2.34
N PRO A 193 -11.52 14.38 -2.66
CA PRO A 193 -12.75 14.30 -3.43
C PRO A 193 -12.47 13.81 -4.87
N PRO A 194 -13.52 13.41 -5.60
CA PRO A 194 -13.41 13.14 -7.04
C PRO A 194 -12.69 14.27 -7.78
N GLN A 195 -11.72 13.89 -8.59
CA GLN A 195 -10.93 14.79 -9.43
C GLN A 195 -10.91 14.23 -10.86
N PRO A 196 -11.63 14.87 -11.80
CA PRO A 196 -11.79 14.33 -13.15
C PRO A 196 -10.61 14.57 -14.10
N VAL A 197 -9.72 15.53 -13.82
CA VAL A 197 -8.50 15.67 -14.63
C VAL A 197 -7.68 14.38 -14.49
N GLY A 198 -7.11 13.85 -15.57
CA GLY A 198 -6.30 12.61 -15.54
C GLY A 198 -7.04 11.34 -15.08
N ALA A 199 -8.35 11.39 -14.91
CA ALA A 199 -9.14 10.28 -14.40
C ALA A 199 -9.52 9.29 -15.50
N LEU A 200 -9.35 8.00 -15.22
CA LEU A 200 -9.57 6.89 -16.14
C LEU A 200 -10.56 5.87 -15.55
N PRO A 201 -11.50 5.34 -16.37
CA PRO A 201 -11.70 5.59 -17.80
C PRO A 201 -12.24 7.00 -18.08
N ALA A 202 -11.75 7.67 -19.13
CA ALA A 202 -12.05 9.10 -19.37
C ALA A 202 -13.52 9.39 -19.73
N ASP A 203 -14.21 8.44 -20.36
CA ASP A 203 -15.64 8.51 -20.72
C ASP A 203 -16.58 8.39 -19.50
N VAL A 204 -16.10 7.80 -18.41
CA VAL A 204 -16.82 7.71 -17.13
C VAL A 204 -16.35 8.81 -16.19
N CYS A 205 -15.05 8.95 -16.00
CA CYS A 205 -14.46 9.72 -14.92
C CYS A 205 -13.76 11.01 -15.34
N GLY A 206 -13.51 11.20 -16.63
CA GLY A 206 -12.83 12.39 -17.15
C GLY A 206 -13.66 13.68 -17.00
N PRO A 207 -13.14 14.84 -17.43
CA PRO A 207 -13.83 16.13 -17.28
C PRO A 207 -15.23 16.19 -17.91
N GLU A 208 -15.42 15.45 -19.00
CA GLU A 208 -16.69 15.25 -19.72
C GLU A 208 -17.32 13.87 -19.46
N GLY A 209 -16.77 13.13 -18.48
CA GLY A 209 -17.19 11.78 -18.15
C GLY A 209 -18.58 11.73 -17.51
N SER A 210 -19.33 10.68 -17.84
CA SER A 210 -20.72 10.50 -17.41
C SER A 210 -20.94 10.38 -15.90
N GLY A 211 -19.92 9.99 -15.14
CA GLY A 211 -19.94 9.74 -13.70
C GLY A 211 -18.87 10.49 -12.91
N LYS A 212 -18.29 11.55 -13.49
CA LYS A 212 -17.10 12.25 -12.96
C LYS A 212 -17.18 12.67 -11.49
N ASP A 213 -18.36 13.10 -11.04
CA ASP A 213 -18.58 13.57 -9.65
C ASP A 213 -18.74 12.41 -8.66
N LEU A 214 -18.72 11.16 -9.14
CA LEU A 214 -18.80 9.93 -8.36
C LEU A 214 -17.53 9.08 -8.48
N CYS A 215 -16.53 9.53 -9.24
CA CYS A 215 -15.29 8.78 -9.45
C CYS A 215 -14.31 8.98 -8.29
N LEU A 216 -14.33 8.04 -7.36
CA LEU A 216 -13.55 8.10 -6.14
C LEU A 216 -12.06 7.89 -6.42
N ARG A 217 -11.21 8.59 -5.67
CA ARG A 217 -9.76 8.33 -5.65
C ARG A 217 -9.48 6.94 -5.06
N THR A 218 -8.46 6.28 -5.59
CA THR A 218 -8.01 4.95 -5.16
C THR A 218 -7.12 4.98 -3.92
N ILE A 219 -6.73 6.17 -3.45
CA ILE A 219 -5.79 6.39 -2.35
C ILE A 219 -6.26 5.81 -1.01
N PRO A 220 -7.45 6.15 -0.47
CA PRO A 220 -7.83 5.60 0.83
C PRO A 220 -8.36 4.15 0.68
N PRO A 221 -7.98 3.23 1.59
CA PRO A 221 -8.64 1.94 1.69
C PRO A 221 -10.11 2.10 2.02
N ARG A 222 -10.93 1.18 1.50
CA ARG A 222 -12.35 1.08 1.84
C ARG A 222 -12.76 -0.37 2.00
N GLU A 223 -14.05 -0.58 2.20
CA GLU A 223 -14.64 -1.91 2.42
C GLU A 223 -14.46 -2.86 1.23
N ASN A 224 -14.07 -2.36 0.05
CA ASN A 224 -13.72 -3.18 -1.12
C ASN A 224 -12.25 -3.60 -1.21
N GLY A 225 -11.44 -3.29 -0.20
CA GLY A 225 -9.99 -3.37 -0.31
C GLY A 225 -9.44 -2.09 -0.92
N GLY A 226 -8.73 -2.23 -2.04
CA GLY A 226 -7.94 -1.12 -2.60
C GLY A 226 -6.62 -0.98 -1.85
N ASN A 227 -6.13 0.26 -1.69
CA ASN A 227 -4.89 0.62 -0.97
C ASN A 227 -4.97 0.27 0.51
N MET A 228 -4.75 -0.98 0.84
CA MET A 228 -4.73 -1.41 2.24
C MET A 228 -3.33 -1.36 2.81
N ASP A 229 -2.31 -1.55 1.97
CA ASP A 229 -0.90 -1.41 2.34
C ASP A 229 -0.53 -2.28 3.56
N VAL A 230 -1.09 -3.49 3.59
CA VAL A 230 -0.93 -4.50 4.64
C VAL A 230 0.11 -5.51 4.20
N GLN A 231 1.35 -5.33 4.66
CA GLN A 231 2.50 -6.16 4.26
C GLN A 231 2.34 -7.66 4.53
N GLN A 232 1.43 -8.05 5.42
CA GLN A 232 1.15 -9.46 5.71
C GLN A 232 0.41 -10.16 4.55
N MET A 233 -0.08 -9.46 3.53
CA MET A 233 -0.77 -10.04 2.37
C MET A 233 0.19 -10.64 1.32
N GLN A 234 1.19 -11.41 1.76
CA GLN A 234 2.26 -11.97 0.92
C GLN A 234 1.83 -13.21 0.13
N ILE A 235 2.73 -13.70 -0.72
CA ILE A 235 2.57 -14.97 -1.45
C ILE A 235 2.12 -16.09 -0.51
N GLY A 236 1.08 -16.83 -0.94
CA GLY A 236 0.43 -17.89 -0.17
C GLY A 236 -0.68 -17.42 0.77
N THR A 237 -0.92 -16.11 0.91
CA THR A 237 -2.10 -15.62 1.62
C THR A 237 -3.37 -15.68 0.78
N ARG A 238 -4.51 -15.73 1.46
CA ARG A 238 -5.85 -15.65 0.88
C ARG A 238 -6.54 -14.40 1.40
N LEU A 239 -6.84 -13.47 0.51
CA LEU A 239 -7.63 -12.28 0.79
C LEU A 239 -9.11 -12.55 0.53
N LEU A 240 -9.99 -12.10 1.42
CA LEU A 240 -11.43 -12.29 1.35
C LEU A 240 -12.10 -10.92 1.19
N LEU A 241 -12.68 -10.69 0.02
CA LEU A 241 -13.28 -9.41 -0.38
C LEU A 241 -14.80 -9.53 -0.59
N PRO A 242 -15.64 -8.67 0.03
CA PRO A 242 -17.07 -8.65 -0.23
C PRO A 242 -17.38 -8.18 -1.65
N CYS A 243 -18.18 -8.95 -2.40
CA CYS A 243 -18.58 -8.55 -3.75
C CYS A 243 -19.75 -7.56 -3.72
N PHE A 244 -19.55 -6.37 -4.30
CA PHE A 244 -20.57 -5.32 -4.37
C PHE A 244 -21.34 -5.32 -5.70
N ILE A 245 -20.79 -5.94 -6.73
CA ILE A 245 -21.43 -6.11 -8.04
C ILE A 245 -21.36 -7.58 -8.47
N ASP A 246 -22.17 -7.95 -9.45
CA ASP A 246 -22.06 -9.26 -10.09
C ASP A 246 -20.71 -9.40 -10.80
N GLY A 247 -20.03 -10.53 -10.57
CA GLY A 247 -18.66 -10.77 -11.01
C GLY A 247 -17.57 -10.10 -10.17
N CYS A 248 -17.92 -9.31 -9.15
CA CYS A 248 -17.06 -8.58 -8.22
C CYS A 248 -16.15 -7.50 -8.86
N GLY A 249 -15.53 -7.75 -10.02
CA GLY A 249 -14.63 -6.82 -10.69
C GLY A 249 -13.29 -6.73 -9.98
N LEU A 250 -12.53 -7.84 -9.94
CA LEU A 250 -11.22 -7.93 -9.28
C LEU A 250 -10.18 -7.06 -10.00
N PHE A 251 -9.41 -6.27 -9.26
CA PHE A 251 -8.29 -5.50 -9.79
C PHE A 251 -7.07 -5.61 -8.86
N VAL A 252 -5.90 -5.31 -9.42
CA VAL A 252 -4.61 -5.29 -8.70
C VAL A 252 -3.76 -4.14 -9.22
N GLY A 253 -3.03 -3.47 -8.34
CA GLY A 253 -1.93 -2.56 -8.68
C GLY A 253 -1.17 -2.17 -7.43
N ASP A 254 -0.35 -1.13 -7.51
CA ASP A 254 0.41 -0.63 -6.34
C ASP A 254 1.17 -1.78 -5.63
N VAL A 255 2.00 -2.49 -6.39
CA VAL A 255 2.67 -3.69 -5.89
C VAL A 255 3.96 -3.27 -5.22
N HIS A 256 4.10 -3.67 -3.96
CA HIS A 256 5.25 -3.31 -3.14
C HIS A 256 6.25 -4.45 -3.14
N TYR A 257 7.53 -4.14 -3.35
CA TYR A 257 8.60 -5.10 -3.22
C TYR A 257 8.85 -5.48 -1.75
N ALA A 258 8.81 -4.46 -0.88
CA ALA A 258 8.87 -4.55 0.57
C ALA A 258 8.30 -3.25 1.17
N GLN A 259 7.68 -3.37 2.34
CA GLN A 259 7.10 -2.26 3.10
C GLN A 259 7.19 -2.62 4.59
N GLY A 260 7.47 -1.64 5.46
CA GLY A 260 7.27 -1.75 6.90
C GLY A 260 5.82 -1.41 7.29
N ASP A 261 5.39 -1.78 8.50
CA ASP A 261 4.06 -1.41 8.96
C ASP A 261 3.87 0.12 9.02
N GLY A 262 2.78 0.59 8.40
CA GLY A 262 2.37 1.99 8.40
C GLY A 262 2.90 2.82 7.23
N GLU A 263 3.74 2.25 6.35
CA GLU A 263 4.21 2.88 5.11
C GLU A 263 4.63 4.34 5.34
N VAL A 264 5.53 4.54 6.31
CA VAL A 264 5.59 5.81 7.03
C VAL A 264 6.01 7.00 6.15
N SER A 265 6.80 6.80 5.09
CA SER A 265 7.12 7.88 4.13
C SER A 265 6.02 8.16 3.11
N GLY A 266 4.94 7.37 3.13
CA GLY A 266 3.85 7.38 2.17
C GLY A 266 4.11 6.54 0.92
N THR A 267 5.27 5.88 0.83
CA THR A 267 5.55 4.92 -0.24
C THR A 267 6.36 3.76 0.31
N ALA A 268 6.20 2.60 -0.30
CA ALA A 268 7.01 1.40 -0.07
C ALA A 268 8.26 1.39 -0.97
N ILE A 269 8.86 0.22 -1.19
CA ILE A 269 9.65 0.00 -2.41
C ILE A 269 8.65 -0.28 -3.55
N GLU A 270 8.21 0.79 -4.20
CA GLU A 270 7.23 0.77 -5.29
C GLU A 270 7.81 0.15 -6.55
N MET A 271 7.01 -0.66 -7.26
CA MET A 271 7.44 -1.28 -8.51
C MET A 271 6.28 -1.64 -9.45
N GLY A 272 6.60 -1.79 -10.73
CA GLY A 272 5.81 -2.66 -11.61
C GLY A 272 5.97 -4.13 -11.21
N ALA A 273 5.02 -4.98 -11.59
CA ALA A 273 5.13 -6.42 -11.32
C ALA A 273 4.29 -7.27 -12.28
N VAL A 274 4.54 -8.58 -12.26
CA VAL A 274 3.62 -9.59 -12.78
C VAL A 274 3.07 -10.38 -11.59
N VAL A 275 1.79 -10.21 -11.31
CA VAL A 275 1.09 -10.83 -10.18
C VAL A 275 0.21 -11.96 -10.67
N THR A 276 0.35 -13.14 -10.06
CA THR A 276 -0.50 -14.30 -10.35
C THR A 276 -1.39 -14.60 -9.16
N VAL A 277 -2.70 -14.68 -9.38
CA VAL A 277 -3.69 -15.01 -8.35
C VAL A 277 -4.60 -16.14 -8.80
N ARG A 278 -5.24 -16.80 -7.84
CA ARG A 278 -6.36 -17.71 -8.07
C ARG A 278 -7.57 -17.24 -7.28
N THR A 279 -8.76 -17.39 -7.84
CA THR A 279 -10.00 -17.00 -7.16
C THR A 279 -10.88 -18.17 -6.77
N SER A 280 -11.63 -18.03 -5.68
CA SER A 280 -12.79 -18.88 -5.36
C SER A 280 -13.90 -18.03 -4.74
N ILE A 281 -15.10 -18.58 -4.58
CA ILE A 281 -16.28 -17.82 -4.13
C ILE A 281 -16.89 -18.45 -2.89
N LEU A 282 -17.10 -17.65 -1.84
CA LEU A 282 -17.93 -18.03 -0.69
C LEU A 282 -19.33 -17.44 -0.86
N LYS A 283 -20.30 -18.31 -1.13
CA LYS A 283 -21.67 -17.90 -1.50
C LYS A 283 -22.43 -17.28 -0.33
N GLY A 284 -22.99 -16.09 -0.56
CA GLY A 284 -23.83 -15.37 0.40
C GLY A 284 -23.13 -14.94 1.69
N LYS A 285 -21.80 -14.89 1.70
CA LYS A 285 -20.97 -14.56 2.87
C LYS A 285 -20.65 -13.08 3.03
N GLY A 286 -21.02 -12.23 2.09
CA GLY A 286 -20.78 -10.78 2.16
C GLY A 286 -21.56 -10.06 3.27
N LYS A 287 -22.52 -10.72 3.92
CA LYS A 287 -23.17 -10.24 5.16
C LYS A 287 -22.34 -10.50 6.43
N ASP A 288 -21.44 -11.48 6.38
CA ASP A 288 -20.59 -11.90 7.50
C ASP A 288 -19.20 -11.24 7.39
N ILE A 289 -18.75 -10.97 6.17
CA ILE A 289 -17.48 -10.31 5.84
C ILE A 289 -17.82 -9.06 5.04
N THR A 290 -17.96 -7.93 5.72
CA THR A 290 -18.35 -6.63 5.12
C THR A 290 -17.15 -5.70 4.87
N SER A 291 -15.97 -6.13 5.28
CA SER A 291 -14.68 -5.47 5.09
C SER A 291 -13.62 -6.53 4.77
N PRO A 292 -12.47 -6.17 4.17
CA PRO A 292 -11.45 -7.14 3.78
C PRO A 292 -10.92 -7.94 4.98
N HIS A 293 -10.84 -9.26 4.82
CA HIS A 293 -10.12 -10.14 5.75
C HIS A 293 -8.99 -10.84 4.99
N TYR A 294 -7.96 -11.31 5.68
CA TYR A 294 -6.94 -12.17 5.07
C TYR A 294 -6.62 -13.36 5.97
N GLU A 295 -6.24 -14.47 5.33
CA GLU A 295 -5.81 -15.70 5.97
C GLU A 295 -4.41 -16.05 5.47
N GLY A 296 -3.49 -16.35 6.39
CA GLY A 296 -2.15 -16.84 6.09
C GLY A 296 -1.82 -18.07 6.94
N GLU A 297 -0.68 -18.69 6.65
CA GLU A 297 -0.16 -19.83 7.41
C GLU A 297 1.20 -19.46 8.04
N ALA A 298 2.13 -20.42 8.10
CA ALA A 298 3.43 -20.23 8.72
C ALA A 298 4.34 -19.22 8.00
N GLN A 299 4.04 -18.87 6.74
CA GLN A 299 4.83 -17.87 5.98
C GLN A 299 4.84 -16.50 6.65
N LEU A 300 3.78 -16.12 7.38
CA LEU A 300 3.76 -14.81 8.05
C LEU A 300 4.79 -14.72 9.19
N LYS A 301 5.30 -15.86 9.67
CA LYS A 301 6.37 -15.88 10.67
C LYS A 301 7.71 -15.43 10.09
N SER A 302 7.91 -15.48 8.78
CA SER A 302 9.16 -14.99 8.16
C SER A 302 9.17 -13.48 7.94
N ILE A 303 8.07 -12.78 8.21
CA ILE A 303 8.01 -11.31 8.20
C ILE A 303 8.63 -10.76 9.48
N ALA A 304 8.40 -11.41 10.62
CA ALA A 304 8.96 -10.97 11.89
C ALA A 304 10.50 -11.12 11.89
N PRO A 305 11.25 -10.07 12.26
CA PRO A 305 12.70 -10.10 12.23
C PRO A 305 13.26 -11.06 13.27
N ALA A 306 14.32 -11.79 12.91
CA ALA A 306 15.04 -12.68 13.82
C ALA A 306 16.00 -11.90 14.73
N ASN A 307 16.54 -10.80 14.22
CA ASN A 307 17.47 -9.91 14.89
C ASN A 307 16.97 -8.48 14.72
N PHE A 308 16.61 -7.81 15.80
CA PHE A 308 15.95 -6.51 15.73
C PHE A 308 16.38 -5.54 16.82
N TYR A 309 16.22 -4.26 16.53
CA TYR A 309 16.22 -3.20 17.52
C TYR A 309 14.82 -2.59 17.59
N ALA A 310 14.37 -2.20 18.78
CA ALA A 310 13.05 -1.61 18.96
C ALA A 310 13.10 -0.34 19.81
N THR A 311 12.33 0.66 19.39
CA THR A 311 12.01 1.85 20.18
C THR A 311 10.54 1.78 20.59
N VAL A 312 10.18 2.37 21.73
CA VAL A 312 8.81 2.35 22.26
C VAL A 312 8.34 3.77 22.47
N GLY A 313 7.24 4.12 21.80
CA GLY A 313 6.62 5.43 21.88
C GLY A 313 5.40 5.45 22.80
N MET A 314 5.14 6.63 23.34
CA MET A 314 3.97 6.99 24.16
C MET A 314 3.35 8.26 23.57
N PRO A 315 2.06 8.57 23.85
CA PRO A 315 1.35 9.69 23.22
C PRO A 315 1.71 11.04 23.85
N LEU A 316 3.00 11.35 23.86
CA LEU A 316 3.56 12.57 24.40
C LEU A 316 3.82 13.57 23.28
N LYS A 317 3.66 14.85 23.60
CA LYS A 317 4.00 15.96 22.71
C LYS A 317 4.53 17.13 23.51
N ALA A 318 5.27 18.03 22.87
CA ALA A 318 5.65 19.28 23.51
C ALA A 318 4.41 20.17 23.74
N SER A 319 4.39 20.92 24.85
CA SER A 319 3.37 21.94 25.09
C SER A 319 3.41 23.00 23.99
N GLY A 320 2.25 23.41 23.50
CA GLY A 320 2.08 24.36 22.39
C GLY A 320 2.14 23.73 20.99
N VAL A 321 2.60 22.49 20.84
CA VAL A 321 2.61 21.79 19.54
C VAL A 321 1.27 21.11 19.31
N ILE A 322 0.66 21.34 18.15
CA ILE A 322 -0.56 20.64 17.70
C ILE A 322 -0.14 19.66 16.58
N PRO A 323 -0.29 18.34 16.77
CA PRO A 323 0.06 17.37 15.73
C PRO A 323 -0.78 17.61 14.46
N PRO A 324 -0.21 17.47 13.24
CA PRO A 324 -0.95 17.70 12.01
C PRO A 324 -2.24 16.88 11.90
N THR A 325 -2.22 15.64 12.41
CA THR A 325 -3.37 14.72 12.44
C THR A 325 -4.52 15.20 13.32
N HIS A 326 -4.26 16.12 14.25
CA HIS A 326 -5.26 16.65 15.20
C HIS A 326 -5.70 18.07 14.87
N SER A 327 -5.17 18.67 13.81
CA SER A 327 -5.46 20.05 13.43
C SER A 327 -6.96 20.32 13.18
N TYR A 328 -7.70 19.31 12.70
CA TYR A 328 -9.15 19.39 12.46
C TYR A 328 -10.00 18.98 13.67
N ILE A 329 -9.39 18.48 14.75
CA ILE A 329 -10.09 18.03 15.97
C ILE A 329 -9.65 18.90 17.14
N ASP A 330 -10.40 19.98 17.40
CA ASP A 330 -10.30 20.80 18.62
C ASP A 330 -8.85 21.12 19.06
N GLY A 331 -8.02 21.49 18.09
CA GLY A 331 -6.58 21.71 18.26
C GLY A 331 -6.25 22.71 19.37
N GLU A 332 -7.13 23.68 19.62
CA GLU A 332 -6.99 24.67 20.69
C GLU A 332 -6.99 24.03 22.09
N ARG A 333 -7.85 23.04 22.35
CA ARG A 333 -7.92 22.38 23.66
C ARG A 333 -6.71 21.51 23.95
N ILE A 334 -6.13 20.89 22.92
CA ILE A 334 -4.98 20.00 23.08
C ILE A 334 -3.64 20.74 23.01
N GLY A 335 -3.63 21.99 22.53
CA GLY A 335 -2.41 22.76 22.33
C GLY A 335 -1.54 22.83 23.59
N SER A 336 -2.11 23.19 24.73
CA SER A 336 -1.37 23.35 26.00
C SER A 336 -0.93 22.03 26.66
N LEU A 337 -1.50 20.89 26.24
CA LEU A 337 -1.21 19.59 26.85
C LEU A 337 0.17 19.05 26.43
N GLU A 338 0.73 18.17 27.24
CA GLU A 338 1.98 17.44 26.92
C GLU A 338 1.76 15.94 26.72
N ASN A 339 0.52 15.49 26.95
CA ASN A 339 0.10 14.10 26.86
C ASN A 339 -1.34 14.06 26.34
N LEU A 340 -1.59 13.24 25.31
CA LEU A 340 -2.94 12.99 24.78
C LEU A 340 -3.35 11.55 25.10
N SER A 341 -4.41 11.40 25.89
CA SER A 341 -4.89 10.08 26.30
C SER A 341 -5.29 9.24 25.09
N GLU A 342 -4.87 7.97 25.09
CA GLU A 342 -5.32 6.95 24.11
C GLU A 342 -4.95 7.26 22.63
N ASP A 343 -3.98 8.16 22.39
CA ASP A 343 -3.59 8.57 21.05
C ASP A 343 -2.50 7.64 20.44
N LEU A 344 -2.96 6.62 19.72
CA LEU A 344 -2.07 5.68 19.06
C LEU A 344 -1.19 6.34 17.97
N SER A 345 -1.69 7.39 17.32
CA SER A 345 -0.94 8.09 16.27
C SER A 345 0.27 8.80 16.87
N LEU A 346 0.11 9.50 17.99
CA LEU A 346 1.24 10.12 18.68
C LEU A 346 2.23 9.09 19.22
N ALA A 347 1.76 7.99 19.80
CA ALA A 347 2.64 6.91 20.26
C ALA A 347 3.47 6.33 19.11
N ALA A 348 2.85 6.06 17.95
CA ALA A 348 3.55 5.60 16.75
C ALA A 348 4.58 6.61 16.24
N ARG A 349 4.24 7.91 16.20
CA ARG A 349 5.18 8.98 15.80
C ARG A 349 6.40 9.03 16.70
N ALA A 350 6.20 8.96 18.02
CA ALA A 350 7.29 9.00 18.98
C ALA A 350 8.24 7.81 18.79
N ALA A 351 7.69 6.59 18.65
CA ALA A 351 8.49 5.39 18.39
C ALA A 351 9.31 5.53 17.10
N LEU A 352 8.68 5.98 16.02
CA LEU A 352 9.33 6.17 14.73
C LEU A 352 10.44 7.22 14.77
N ILE A 353 10.22 8.37 15.40
CA ILE A 353 11.23 9.43 15.49
C ILE A 353 12.48 8.93 16.24
N ASP A 354 12.29 8.21 17.34
CA ASP A 354 13.39 7.59 18.08
C ASP A 354 14.11 6.52 17.24
N MET A 355 13.38 5.77 16.42
CA MET A 355 13.97 4.76 15.52
C MET A 355 14.83 5.41 14.44
N ILE A 356 14.34 6.47 13.80
CA ILE A 356 15.10 7.24 12.81
C ILE A 356 16.37 7.81 13.47
N ALA A 357 16.29 8.32 14.69
CA ALA A 357 17.47 8.80 15.42
C ALA A 357 18.48 7.66 15.75
N TYR A 358 17.99 6.46 16.05
CA TYR A 358 18.84 5.27 16.21
C TYR A 358 19.54 4.89 14.90
N ILE A 359 18.80 4.80 13.79
CA ILE A 359 19.35 4.44 12.46
C ILE A 359 20.46 5.42 12.06
N GLN A 360 20.22 6.73 12.21
CA GLN A 360 21.23 7.74 11.90
C GLN A 360 22.50 7.57 12.74
N ARG A 361 22.36 7.35 14.05
CA ARG A 361 23.49 7.28 14.98
C ARG A 361 24.31 6.00 14.86
N GLU A 362 23.64 4.85 14.70
CA GLU A 362 24.30 3.54 14.74
C GLU A 362 24.65 3.00 13.35
N HIS A 363 23.98 3.48 12.30
CA HIS A 363 24.15 3.00 10.92
C HIS A 363 24.52 4.10 9.92
N GLY A 364 24.68 5.35 10.36
CA GLY A 364 25.29 6.43 9.56
C GLY A 364 24.45 6.95 8.39
N LEU A 365 23.19 6.54 8.27
CA LEU A 365 22.27 7.07 7.25
C LEU A 365 21.91 8.52 7.57
N ASN A 366 21.70 9.33 6.54
CA ASN A 366 21.18 10.69 6.72
C ASN A 366 19.68 10.66 7.16
N PRO A 367 19.09 11.79 7.58
CA PRO A 367 17.72 11.82 8.07
C PRO A 367 16.69 11.27 7.08
N GLU A 368 16.78 11.62 5.80
CA GLU A 368 15.86 11.20 4.75
C GLU A 368 15.99 9.71 4.43
N GLN A 369 17.22 9.20 4.36
CA GLN A 369 17.53 7.78 4.17
C GLN A 369 17.02 6.94 5.34
N ALA A 370 17.21 7.40 6.58
CA ALA A 370 16.72 6.71 7.76
C ALA A 370 15.17 6.64 7.78
N TYR A 371 14.50 7.69 7.32
CA TYR A 371 13.04 7.71 7.19
C TYR A 371 12.53 6.80 6.07
N ILE A 372 13.17 6.84 4.90
CA ILE A 372 12.88 5.90 3.79
C ILE A 372 13.10 4.45 4.22
N LEU A 373 14.24 4.15 4.88
CA LEU A 373 14.49 2.81 5.39
C LEU A 373 13.40 2.38 6.38
N SER A 374 12.91 3.30 7.20
CA SER A 374 11.80 3.02 8.12
C SER A 374 10.51 2.67 7.38
N SER A 375 10.23 3.28 6.24
CA SER A 375 9.05 2.95 5.42
C SER A 375 9.08 1.54 4.82
N VAL A 376 10.27 0.97 4.67
CA VAL A 376 10.46 -0.32 3.96
C VAL A 376 10.94 -1.47 4.84
N ALA A 377 11.38 -1.19 6.07
CA ALA A 377 12.02 -2.17 6.95
C ALA A 377 11.74 -1.96 8.46
N VAL A 378 10.84 -1.06 8.85
CA VAL A 378 10.45 -0.86 10.26
C VAL A 378 8.98 -1.16 10.46
N ASP A 379 8.67 -1.99 11.45
CA ASP A 379 7.31 -2.36 11.81
C ASP A 379 6.82 -1.56 13.01
N LEU A 380 5.73 -0.80 12.84
CA LEU A 380 4.96 -0.17 13.91
C LEU A 380 3.98 -1.16 14.55
N VAL A 381 4.38 -1.78 15.64
CA VAL A 381 3.60 -2.78 16.37
C VAL A 381 2.90 -2.15 17.58
N ILE A 382 1.57 -2.32 17.66
CA ILE A 382 0.79 -1.92 18.84
C ILE A 382 1.23 -2.77 20.04
N GLY A 383 1.78 -2.13 21.07
CA GLY A 383 2.19 -2.78 22.32
C GLY A 383 1.00 -3.02 23.26
N GLN A 384 0.31 -1.94 23.63
CA GLN A 384 -0.96 -2.02 24.36
C GLN A 384 -1.86 -0.80 24.10
N VAL A 385 -3.16 -1.01 24.29
CA VAL A 385 -4.25 -0.03 24.09
C VAL A 385 -5.22 0.01 25.28
N VAL A 386 -4.74 -0.20 26.51
CA VAL A 386 -5.60 -0.26 27.70
C VAL A 386 -5.03 0.46 28.93
N ASP A 387 -3.73 0.74 28.95
CA ASP A 387 -3.08 1.35 30.11
C ASP A 387 -3.15 2.88 30.02
N VAL A 388 -4.28 3.42 30.47
CA VAL A 388 -4.54 4.86 30.44
C VAL A 388 -3.55 5.65 31.33
N PRO A 389 -3.09 6.83 30.88
CA PRO A 389 -3.46 7.51 29.63
C PRO A 389 -2.65 7.06 28.39
N ASN A 390 -1.59 6.27 28.57
CA ASN A 390 -0.56 6.10 27.55
C ASN A 390 -0.69 4.77 26.82
N TYR A 391 -1.24 4.78 25.61
CA TYR A 391 -1.05 3.66 24.69
C TYR A 391 0.41 3.58 24.24
N THR A 392 0.85 2.40 23.81
CA THR A 392 2.23 2.21 23.38
C THR A 392 2.30 1.56 22.02
N VAL A 393 3.22 2.05 21.20
CA VAL A 393 3.60 1.48 19.91
C VAL A 393 5.10 1.26 19.93
N SER A 394 5.54 0.11 19.45
CA SER A 394 6.95 -0.16 19.21
C SER A 394 7.25 0.04 17.73
N ALA A 395 8.35 0.71 17.40
CA ALA A 395 8.93 0.64 16.05
C ALA A 395 10.03 -0.41 16.08
N ILE A 396 9.93 -1.45 15.27
CA ILE A 396 10.84 -2.60 15.26
C ILE A 396 11.60 -2.59 13.94
N LEU A 397 12.92 -2.39 14.00
CA LEU A 397 13.81 -2.44 12.84
C LEU A 397 14.41 -3.83 12.69
N ASP A 398 14.24 -4.45 11.53
CA ASP A 398 15.01 -5.62 11.15
C ASP A 398 16.49 -5.23 10.96
N LEU A 399 17.39 -5.77 11.79
CA LEU A 399 18.81 -5.47 11.70
C LEU A 399 19.49 -6.26 10.57
N ASP A 400 18.85 -7.31 10.04
CA ASP A 400 19.41 -8.14 8.96
C ASP A 400 19.34 -7.45 7.59
N VAL A 401 18.72 -6.26 7.50
CA VAL A 401 18.78 -5.39 6.31
C VAL A 401 20.14 -4.73 6.13
N PHE A 402 21.00 -4.72 7.15
CA PHE A 402 22.37 -4.21 7.05
C PHE A 402 23.35 -5.36 6.78
N GLU A 403 24.17 -5.22 5.75
CA GLU A 403 25.20 -6.21 5.44
C GLU A 403 26.26 -6.30 6.54
N GLU A 404 26.76 -7.50 6.82
CA GLU A 404 27.78 -7.73 7.85
C GLU A 404 29.01 -6.83 7.64
N GLY A 405 29.29 -5.97 8.62
CA GLY A 405 30.44 -5.05 8.58
C GLY A 405 30.17 -3.69 7.93
N ALA A 406 28.94 -3.41 7.49
CA ALA A 406 28.51 -2.04 7.16
C ALA A 406 28.46 -1.20 8.45
N LYS A 407 29.49 -0.38 8.68
CA LYS A 407 29.54 0.64 9.73
C LYS A 407 30.14 1.92 9.18
#